data_AF-A0A096APY4-F1
#
_entry.id   AF-A0A096APY4-F1
#
_cell.length_a   1.000
_cell.length_b   1.000
_cell.length_c   1.000
_cell.angle_alpha   90.00
_cell.angle_beta   90.00
_cell.angle_gamma   90.00
#
_symmetry.space_group_name_H-M   'P 1'
#
loop_
_entity.id
_entity.type
_entity.pdbx_description
1 polymer ?
#
loop_
_entity_poly.entity_id
_entity_poly.type
_entity_poly.pdbx_seq_one_letter_code
_entity_poly.pdbx_strand_id
1 'polypeptide(L)'
;MASIVRNEKGFKVIKIDRDELQQAVGSPGICDFCSDTPKEGYYIAVLNSWRCPVCYHEWIKHATYHKEDKPIEERNYEYMKEQLENNRNR
;
A
#
# COMPACT_ATOMS: atom_id res chain seq x y z
N MET A 1 2.63 -3.71 -12.33
CA MET A 1 1.27 -4.19 -12.03
C MET A 1 1.14 -4.50 -10.56
N ALA A 2 0.07 -4.01 -9.95
CA ALA A 2 -0.15 -4.18 -8.53
C ALA A 2 -0.35 -5.65 -8.17
N SER A 3 0.27 -6.06 -7.08
CA SER A 3 0.29 -7.45 -6.61
C SER A 3 0.15 -7.50 -5.09
N ILE A 4 -0.54 -8.53 -4.61
CA ILE A 4 -0.74 -8.76 -3.17
C ILE A 4 0.58 -9.27 -2.57
N VAL A 5 0.99 -8.66 -1.45
CA VAL A 5 2.21 -9.02 -0.73
C VAL A 5 1.86 -9.84 0.50
N ARG A 6 2.34 -11.08 0.53
CA ARG A 6 2.27 -11.91 1.74
C ARG A 6 3.42 -11.54 2.68
N ASN A 7 3.12 -11.44 3.97
CA ASN A 7 4.10 -11.20 5.02
C ASN A 7 3.73 -12.03 6.26
N GLU A 8 4.72 -12.34 7.08
CA GLU A 8 4.56 -13.20 8.27
C GLU A 8 3.68 -12.58 9.35
N LYS A 9 3.48 -11.25 9.30
CA LYS A 9 2.71 -10.50 10.30
C LYS A 9 1.21 -10.41 9.98
N GLY A 10 0.78 -10.89 8.82
CA GLY A 10 -0.63 -10.95 8.43
C GLY A 10 -1.23 -9.64 7.92
N PHE A 11 -0.43 -8.58 7.74
CA PHE A 11 -0.94 -7.31 7.22
C PHE A 11 -1.38 -7.43 5.75
N LYS A 12 -2.43 -6.71 5.39
CA LYS A 12 -2.88 -6.55 4.00
C LYS A 12 -2.06 -5.47 3.31
N VAL A 13 -1.16 -5.90 2.43
CA VAL A 13 -0.22 -5.03 1.72
C VAL A 13 -0.33 -5.29 0.22
N ILE A 14 -0.31 -4.21 -0.56
CA ILE A 14 -0.31 -4.27 -2.03
C ILE A 14 0.97 -3.58 -2.51
N LYS A 15 1.78 -4.28 -3.31
CA LYS A 15 2.87 -3.66 -4.05
C LYS A 15 2.26 -2.96 -5.27
N ILE A 16 2.55 -1.68 -5.48
CA ILE A 16 1.98 -0.84 -6.54
C ILE A 16 3.09 -0.02 -7.20
N ASP A 17 3.12 0.02 -8.53
CA ASP A 17 4.01 0.91 -9.29
C ASP A 17 3.53 2.36 -9.18
N ARG A 18 4.45 3.32 -9.23
CA ARG A 18 4.15 4.74 -9.08
C ARG A 18 3.08 5.22 -10.06
N ASP A 19 3.21 4.83 -11.32
CA ASP A 19 2.30 5.26 -12.38
C ASP A 19 0.91 4.63 -12.19
N GLU A 20 0.84 3.37 -11.76
CA GLU A 20 -0.43 2.68 -11.44
C GLU A 20 -1.10 3.33 -10.22
N LEU A 21 -0.34 3.73 -9.21
CA LEU A 21 -0.85 4.47 -8.05
C LEU A 21 -1.41 5.85 -8.45
N GLN A 22 -0.67 6.59 -9.28
CA GLN A 22 -1.09 7.90 -9.78
C GLN A 22 -2.37 7.81 -10.61
N GLN A 23 -2.52 6.78 -11.43
CA GLN A 23 -3.71 6.57 -12.25
C GLN A 23 -4.91 6.09 -11.41
N ALA A 24 -4.68 5.22 -10.43
CA ALA A 24 -5.74 4.65 -9.60
C ALA A 24 -6.34 5.66 -8.61
N VAL A 25 -5.50 6.46 -7.94
CA VAL A 25 -5.93 7.33 -6.83
C VAL A 25 -5.45 8.77 -6.92
N GLY A 26 -4.82 9.18 -8.02
CA GLY A 26 -4.33 10.54 -8.19
C GLY A 26 -3.10 10.89 -7.34
N SER A 27 -2.50 9.91 -6.65
CA SER A 27 -1.34 10.14 -5.78
C SER A 27 -0.09 10.52 -6.57
N PRO A 28 0.70 11.52 -6.14
CA PRO A 28 1.93 11.93 -6.82
C PRO A 28 3.04 10.87 -6.77
N GLY A 29 2.83 9.74 -6.09
CA GLY A 29 3.82 8.69 -6.05
C GLY A 29 5.05 9.01 -5.20
N ILE A 30 4.84 9.83 -4.18
CA ILE A 30 5.82 10.21 -3.16
C ILE A 30 5.67 9.25 -1.99
N CYS A 31 6.78 8.80 -1.40
CA CYS A 31 6.76 8.00 -0.20
C CYS A 31 6.18 8.79 0.97
N ASP A 32 5.12 8.28 1.60
CA ASP A 32 4.45 8.93 2.73
C ASP A 32 5.28 9.02 4.02
N PHE A 33 6.48 8.41 4.05
CA PHE A 33 7.37 8.43 5.21
C PHE A 33 8.64 9.28 5.00
N CYS A 34 9.35 9.06 3.89
CA CYS A 34 10.64 9.74 3.65
C CYS A 34 10.61 10.79 2.53
N SER A 35 9.46 10.98 1.87
CA SER A 35 9.27 11.92 0.77
C SER A 35 10.12 11.65 -0.49
N ASP A 36 10.75 10.48 -0.59
CA ASP A 36 11.41 10.02 -1.82
C ASP A 36 10.38 9.69 -2.92
N THR A 37 10.83 9.60 -4.18
CA THR A 37 9.97 9.40 -5.37
C THR A 37 10.26 8.08 -6.08
N PRO A 38 10.09 6.93 -5.40
CA PRO A 38 10.47 5.64 -5.96
C PRO A 38 9.56 5.26 -7.15
N LYS A 39 10.05 4.34 -8.00
CA LYS A 39 9.26 3.81 -9.13
C LYS A 39 8.16 2.84 -8.68
N GLU A 40 8.32 2.21 -7.52
CA GLU A 40 7.38 1.26 -6.94
C GLU A 40 7.39 1.40 -5.42
N GLY A 41 6.33 0.92 -4.78
CA GLY A 41 6.19 0.97 -3.33
C GLY A 41 5.10 0.04 -2.84
N TYR A 42 4.87 0.08 -1.53
CA TYR A 42 3.99 -0.81 -0.81
C TYR A 42 2.90 0.02 -0.15
N TYR A 43 1.67 -0.17 -0.59
CA TYR A 43 0.49 0.35 0.09
C TYR A 43 0.18 -0.54 1.30
N ILE A 44 0.25 0.06 2.49
CA ILE A 44 0.01 -0.57 3.78
C ILE A 44 -1.40 -0.18 4.21
N ALA A 45 -2.36 -1.09 4.06
CA ALA A 45 -3.78 -0.77 4.21
C ALA A 45 -4.14 -0.27 5.62
N VAL A 46 -3.54 -0.85 6.67
CA VAL A 46 -3.79 -0.44 8.06
C VAL A 46 -3.38 1.01 8.35
N LEU A 47 -2.38 1.53 7.62
CA LEU A 47 -1.92 2.91 7.76
C LEU A 47 -2.55 3.86 6.74
N ASN A 48 -3.24 3.31 5.73
CA ASN A 48 -3.63 4.04 4.52
C ASN A 48 -2.46 4.84 3.91
N SER A 49 -1.27 4.22 3.84
CA SER A 49 -0.05 4.89 3.36
C SER A 49 0.68 4.05 2.32
N TRP A 50 1.23 4.69 1.30
CA TRP A 50 2.14 4.10 0.32
C TRP A 50 3.60 4.48 0.63
N ARG A 51 4.43 3.47 0.88
CA ARG A 51 5.83 3.64 1.29
C ARG A 51 6.79 3.06 0.27
N CYS A 52 7.94 3.71 0.09
CA CYS A 52 9.03 3.15 -0.72
C CYS A 52 9.51 1.81 -0.14
N PRO A 53 10.22 0.98 -0.93
CA PRO A 53 10.66 -0.34 -0.48
C PRO A 53 11.45 -0.29 0.82
N VAL A 54 12.39 0.66 0.97
CA VAL A 54 13.18 0.80 2.20
C VAL A 54 12.28 1.05 3.42
N CYS A 55 11.38 2.04 3.32
CA CYS A 55 10.49 2.41 4.43
C CYS A 55 9.47 1.32 4.78
N TYR A 56 9.00 0.55 3.79
CA TYR A 56 8.14 -0.61 4.03
C TYR A 56 8.88 -1.72 4.77
N HIS A 57 10.08 -2.10 4.31
CA HIS A 57 10.84 -3.19 4.93
C HIS A 57 11.29 -2.85 6.35
N GLU A 58 11.61 -1.59 6.62
CA GLU A 58 11.87 -1.14 8.00
C GLU A 58 10.59 -1.17 8.85
N TRP A 59 9.46 -0.69 8.32
CA TRP A 59 8.19 -0.73 9.05
C TRP A 59 7.76 -2.16 9.40
N ILE A 60 7.78 -3.09 8.43
CA ILE A 60 7.31 -4.45 8.65
C ILE A 60 8.18 -5.22 9.64
N LYS A 61 9.48 -4.89 9.81
CA LYS A 61 10.33 -5.50 10.86
C LYS A 61 9.79 -5.21 12.26
N HIS A 62 9.27 -4.00 12.49
CA HIS A 62 8.89 -3.53 13.83
C HIS A 62 7.37 -3.46 14.06
N ALA A 63 6.55 -3.52 13.02
CA ALA A 63 5.10 -3.43 13.13
C ALA A 63 4.50 -4.56 13.99
N THR A 64 3.51 -4.24 14.81
CA THR A 64 2.74 -5.22 15.59
C THR A 64 1.32 -5.26 15.04
N TYR A 65 0.81 -6.46 14.78
CA TYR A 65 -0.57 -6.62 14.32
C TYR A 65 -1.53 -6.49 15.50
N HIS A 66 -2.41 -5.49 15.43
CA HIS A 66 -3.46 -5.23 16.40
C HIS A 66 -4.80 -5.66 15.79
N LYS A 67 -5.54 -6.53 16.49
CA LYS A 67 -6.82 -7.05 15.98
C LYS A 67 -7.87 -5.94 15.88
N GLU A 68 -7.73 -4.92 16.71
CA GLU A 68 -8.59 -3.74 16.77
C GLU A 68 -8.54 -2.94 15.47
N ASP A 69 -7.41 -2.97 14.75
CA ASP A 69 -7.21 -2.25 13.49
C ASP A 69 -7.74 -3.01 12.26
N LYS A 70 -8.16 -4.27 12.43
CA LYS A 70 -8.65 -5.11 11.32
C LYS A 70 -9.78 -4.44 10.50
N PRO A 71 -10.80 -3.79 11.10
CA PRO A 71 -11.87 -3.17 10.32
C PRO A 71 -11.39 -2.02 9.44
N ILE A 72 -10.43 -1.20 9.91
CA ILE A 72 -9.89 -0.10 9.12
C ILE A 72 -8.95 -0.61 8.03
N GLU A 73 -8.14 -1.62 8.34
CA GLU A 73 -7.29 -2.30 7.36
C GLU A 73 -8.11 -2.92 6.22
N GLU A 74 -9.19 -3.63 6.53
CA GLU A 74 -10.10 -4.22 5.53
C GLU A 74 -10.75 -3.14 4.66
N ARG A 75 -11.31 -2.08 5.27
CA ARG A 75 -11.94 -0.99 4.53
C ARG A 75 -10.99 -0.35 3.52
N ASN A 76 -9.78 -0.03 3.96
CA ASN A 76 -8.77 0.64 3.14
C ASN A 76 -8.24 -0.30 2.04
N TYR A 77 -8.06 -1.58 2.36
CA TYR A 77 -7.60 -2.58 1.41
C TYR A 77 -8.60 -2.79 0.26
N GLU A 78 -9.89 -2.98 0.58
CA GLU A 78 -10.92 -3.17 -0.45
C GLU A 78 -11.08 -1.92 -1.32
N TYR A 79 -11.05 -0.72 -0.72
CA TYR A 79 -11.06 0.53 -1.48
C TYR A 79 -9.91 0.61 -2.48
N MET A 80 -8.66 0.41 -2.03
CA MET A 80 -7.50 0.48 -2.91
C MET A 80 -7.57 -0.58 -4.02
N LYS A 81 -8.01 -1.79 -3.70
CA LYS A 81 -8.18 -2.87 -4.68
C LYS A 81 -9.20 -2.49 -5.75
N GLU A 82 -10.35 -1.94 -5.36
CA GLU A 82 -11.38 -1.45 -6.29
C GLU A 82 -10.81 -0.34 -7.21
N GLN A 83 -10.05 0.62 -6.69
CA GLN A 83 -9.45 1.67 -7.51
C GLN A 83 -8.44 1.11 -8.53
N LEU A 84 -7.62 0.16 -8.11
CA LEU A 84 -6.66 -0.52 -8.99
C LEU A 84 -7.35 -1.35 -10.09
N GLU A 85 -8.44 -2.05 -9.75
CA GLU A 85 -9.24 -2.83 -10.71
C GLU A 85 -9.96 -1.92 -11.72
N ASN A 86 -10.58 -0.84 -11.24
CA ASN A 86 -11.24 0.15 -12.10
C ASN A 86 -10.25 0.81 -13.06
N ASN A 87 -9.01 1.05 -12.63
CA ASN A 87 -7.98 1.61 -13.50
C ASN A 87 -7.55 0.65 -14.62
N ARG A 88 -7.54 -0.66 -14.37
CA ARG A 88 -7.14 -1.68 -15.37
C ARG A 88 -8.20 -1.91 -16.45
N ASN A 89 -9.45 -1.56 -16.15
CA ASN A 89 -10.58 -1.73 -17.06
C ASN A 89 -10.87 -0.46 -17.90
N ARG A 90 -10.04 0.58 -17.79
CA ARG A 90 -10.08 1.81 -18.60
C ARG A 90 -9.14 1.71 -19.79
#